data_AF-A0A7Y0N288-F1
#
_entry.id   AF-A0A7Y0N288-F1
#
_cell.length_a   1.000
_cell.length_b   1.000
_cell.length_c   1.000
_cell.angle_alpha   90.00
_cell.angle_beta   90.00
_cell.angle_gamma   90.00
#
_symmetry.space_group_name_H-M   'P 1'
#
loop_
_entity.id
_entity.type
_entity.pdbx_description
1 polymer ?
#
loop_
_entity_poly.entity_id
_entity_poly.type
_entity_poly.pdbx_seq_one_letter_code
_entity_poly.pdbx_strand_id
1 'polypeptide(L)'
;MVKSAFVIFVCSLVAFFAYQLHVSYQDYIDPEHVYGEWIEIGAPPYQTERLIFTSDGVYRNHRLITTEFAFDGKVITLNTGLGETAYQLSGSHLSPQIRRIEPRIPDQRFIRKGFEHTVQGSEVGAASKRRAALSEHFSRD
;
A
#
# COMPACT_ATOMS: atom_id res chain seq x y z
N MET A 1 34.22 23.49 -35.25
CA MET A 1 32.98 24.12 -34.75
C MET A 1 31.81 23.13 -34.74
N VAL A 2 31.43 22.50 -35.87
CA VAL A 2 30.30 21.55 -35.94
C VAL A 2 30.44 20.35 -34.99
N LYS A 3 31.63 19.73 -34.91
CA LYS A 3 31.88 18.60 -34.00
C LYS A 3 31.66 18.96 -32.52
N SER A 4 32.14 20.13 -32.09
CA SER A 4 31.96 20.62 -30.72
C SER A 4 30.50 20.93 -30.43
N ALA A 5 29.76 21.53 -31.37
CA ALA A 5 28.32 21.77 -31.23
C ALA A 5 27.52 20.46 -31.13
N PHE A 6 27.88 19.45 -31.94
CA PHE A 6 27.27 18.12 -31.88
C PHE A 6 27.52 17.44 -30.52
N VAL A 7 28.75 17.51 -29.99
CA VAL A 7 29.08 16.96 -28.66
C VAL A 7 28.27 17.66 -27.56
N ILE A 8 28.19 18.99 -27.58
CA ILE A 8 27.40 19.75 -26.59
C ILE A 8 25.92 19.36 -26.67
N PHE A 9 25.37 19.23 -27.89
CA PHE A 9 23.99 18.81 -28.09
C PHE A 9 23.73 17.41 -27.51
N VAL A 10 24.59 16.43 -27.82
CA VAL A 10 24.47 15.07 -27.27
C VAL A 10 24.59 15.06 -25.75
N CYS A 11 25.56 15.76 -25.17
CA CYS A 11 25.70 15.87 -23.72
C CYS A 11 24.47 16.51 -23.07
N SER A 12 23.91 17.55 -23.68
CA SER A 12 22.68 18.20 -23.19
C SER A 12 21.47 17.25 -23.24
N LEU A 13 21.38 16.43 -24.29
CA LEU A 13 20.30 15.46 -24.43
C LEU A 13 20.42 14.33 -23.39
N VAL A 14 21.65 13.83 -23.15
CA VAL A 14 21.91 12.85 -22.10
C VAL A 14 21.57 13.41 -20.72
N ALA A 15 22.00 14.64 -20.41
CA ALA A 15 21.68 15.29 -19.15
C ALA A 15 20.16 15.48 -18.96
N PHE A 16 19.45 15.87 -20.03
CA PHE A 16 18.00 16.01 -20.00
C PHE A 16 17.29 14.69 -19.71
N PHE A 17 17.66 13.60 -20.40
CA PHE A 17 17.06 12.29 -20.14
C PHE A 17 17.40 11.73 -18.76
N ALA A 18 18.64 11.91 -18.30
CA ALA A 18 19.04 11.50 -16.95
C ALA A 18 18.21 12.24 -15.89
N TYR A 19 17.98 13.55 -16.08
CA TYR A 19 17.12 14.33 -15.20
C TYR A 19 15.67 13.83 -15.22
N GLN A 20 15.08 13.61 -16.39
CA GLN A 20 13.71 13.08 -16.51
C GLN A 20 13.56 11.71 -15.84
N LEU A 21 14.54 10.81 -16.04
CA LEU A 21 14.55 9.51 -15.39
C LEU A 21 14.63 9.64 -13.87
N HIS A 22 15.45 10.56 -13.37
CA HIS A 22 15.58 10.80 -11.93
C HIS A 22 14.27 11.33 -11.33
N VAL A 23 13.63 12.32 -11.95
CA VAL A 23 12.33 12.85 -11.50
C VAL A 23 11.28 11.75 -11.49
N SER A 24 11.20 10.96 -12.57
CA SER A 24 10.24 9.85 -12.65
C SER A 24 10.49 8.79 -11.58
N TYR A 25 11.75 8.54 -11.23
CA TYR A 25 12.09 7.60 -10.16
C TYR A 25 11.70 8.15 -8.78
N GLN A 26 11.92 9.44 -8.51
CA GLN A 26 11.51 10.06 -7.24
C GLN A 26 9.99 10.01 -7.06
N ASP A 27 9.23 10.33 -8.11
CA ASP A 27 7.78 10.19 -8.12
C ASP A 27 7.36 8.73 -7.87
N TYR A 28 8.00 7.77 -8.56
CA TYR A 28 7.67 6.35 -8.42
C TYR A 28 7.78 5.81 -6.97
N ILE A 29 8.75 6.29 -6.20
CA ILE A 29 8.97 5.88 -4.80
C ILE A 29 8.32 6.82 -3.79
N ASP A 30 7.56 7.82 -4.24
CA ASP A 30 6.97 8.83 -3.35
C ASP A 30 5.95 8.19 -2.40
N PRO A 31 6.12 8.29 -1.07
CA PRO A 31 5.19 7.76 -0.08
C PRO A 31 3.78 8.37 -0.18
N GLU A 32 3.60 9.53 -0.82
CA GLU A 32 2.27 10.11 -1.08
C GLU A 32 1.34 9.16 -1.85
N HIS A 33 1.91 8.27 -2.68
CA HIS A 33 1.16 7.23 -3.39
C HIS A 33 0.46 6.24 -2.45
N VAL A 34 0.91 6.13 -1.20
CA VAL A 34 0.39 5.21 -0.19
C VAL A 34 -0.54 5.90 0.82
N TYR A 35 -0.46 7.23 0.93
CA TYR A 35 -1.22 7.98 1.93
C TYR A 35 -2.74 7.77 1.87
N GLY A 36 -3.36 7.88 3.04
CA GLY A 36 -4.80 7.70 3.23
C GLY A 36 -5.14 6.44 4.03
N GLU A 37 -6.44 6.17 4.12
CA GLU A 37 -7.00 5.07 4.89
C GLU A 37 -7.17 3.80 4.03
N TRP A 38 -6.73 2.67 4.57
CA TRP A 38 -6.81 1.33 4.01
C TRP A 38 -7.62 0.45 4.96
N ILE A 39 -8.67 -0.16 4.44
CA ILE A 39 -9.68 -0.90 5.21
C ILE A 39 -9.51 -2.38 4.91
N GLU A 40 -9.38 -3.19 5.96
CA GLU A 40 -9.20 -4.63 5.81
C GLU A 40 -10.38 -5.27 5.09
N ILE A 41 -10.07 -6.14 4.14
CA ILE A 41 -11.05 -6.87 3.35
C ILE A 41 -11.13 -8.29 3.89
N GLY A 42 -12.35 -8.75 4.10
CA GLY A 42 -12.63 -10.12 4.45
C GLY A 42 -12.53 -10.44 5.95
N ALA A 43 -12.41 -9.41 6.78
CA ALA A 43 -12.69 -9.47 8.20
C ALA A 43 -14.16 -9.08 8.49
N PRO A 44 -14.80 -9.63 9.53
CA PRO A 44 -16.11 -9.16 9.99
C PRO A 44 -16.06 -7.67 10.38
N PRO A 45 -17.17 -6.91 10.27
CA PRO A 45 -17.20 -5.47 10.56
C PRO A 45 -16.68 -5.07 11.95
N TYR A 46 -16.88 -5.94 12.95
CA TYR A 46 -16.44 -5.72 14.34
C TYR A 46 -14.95 -6.03 14.58
N GLN A 47 -14.26 -6.61 13.61
CA GLN A 47 -12.84 -6.97 13.66
C GLN A 47 -12.02 -6.31 12.54
N THR A 48 -12.65 -5.51 11.67
CA THR A 48 -11.98 -4.88 10.52
C THR A 48 -10.87 -3.94 10.97
N GLU A 49 -9.64 -4.27 10.58
CA GLU A 49 -8.48 -3.40 10.77
C GLU A 49 -8.48 -2.22 9.78
N ARG A 50 -8.08 -1.04 10.26
CA ARG A 50 -7.89 0.16 9.43
C ARG A 50 -6.47 0.67 9.60
N LEU A 51 -5.75 0.82 8.50
CA LEU A 51 -4.43 1.43 8.44
C LEU A 51 -4.54 2.82 7.84
N ILE A 52 -3.90 3.81 8.44
CA ILE A 52 -3.86 5.17 7.90
C ILE A 52 -2.40 5.56 7.76
N PHE A 53 -1.96 5.75 6.52
CA PHE A 53 -0.61 6.26 6.22
C PHE A 53 -0.69 7.77 6.01
N THR A 54 0.18 8.50 6.69
CA THR A 54 0.27 9.96 6.66
C THR A 54 1.73 10.39 6.63
N SER A 55 1.98 11.68 6.46
CA SER A 55 3.32 12.27 6.63
C SER A 55 3.87 12.11 8.05
N ASP A 56 2.98 12.04 9.05
CA ASP A 56 3.35 12.01 10.48
C ASP A 56 3.55 10.58 11.00
N GLY A 57 3.25 9.58 10.18
CA GLY A 57 3.41 8.17 10.50
C GLY A 57 2.22 7.30 10.09
N VAL A 58 2.15 6.13 10.73
CA VAL A 58 1.17 5.09 10.45
C VAL A 58 0.29 4.84 11.66
N TYR A 59 -1.01 4.88 11.45
CA TYR A 59 -2.01 4.57 12.48
C TYR A 59 -2.70 3.25 12.16
N ARG A 60 -2.91 2.42 13.17
CA ARG A 60 -3.75 1.21 13.11
C ARG A 60 -4.94 1.41 14.03
N ASN A 61 -6.15 1.32 13.51
CA ASN A 61 -7.40 1.53 14.25
C ASN A 61 -7.37 2.85 15.06
N HIS A 62 -6.92 3.94 14.43
CA HIS A 62 -6.74 5.28 15.02
C HIS A 62 -5.65 5.40 16.11
N ARG A 63 -4.84 4.37 16.34
CA ARG A 63 -3.68 4.43 17.24
C ARG A 63 -2.39 4.50 16.43
N LEU A 64 -1.52 5.45 16.76
CA LEU A 64 -0.18 5.53 16.16
C LEU A 64 0.62 4.26 16.48
N ILE A 65 1.15 3.59 15.45
CA ILE A 65 1.95 2.37 15.59
C ILE A 65 3.43 2.60 15.24
N THR A 66 3.73 3.56 14.37
CA THR A 66 5.09 4.01 14.04
C THR A 66 5.00 5.43 13.49
N THR A 67 6.04 6.23 13.71
CA THR A 67 6.20 7.58 13.12
C THR A 67 6.79 7.53 11.72
N GLU A 68 7.39 6.40 11.33
CA GLU A 68 8.11 6.26 10.07
C GLU A 68 7.78 4.94 9.37
N PHE A 69 7.77 4.98 8.05
CA PHE A 69 7.68 3.81 7.18
C PHE A 69 8.49 4.06 5.90
N ALA A 70 8.93 2.99 5.26
CA ALA A 70 9.61 3.04 3.97
C ALA A 70 8.65 2.60 2.86
N PHE A 71 8.79 3.21 1.68
CA PHE A 71 8.10 2.81 0.47
C PHE A 71 9.08 2.80 -0.71
N ASP A 72 9.12 1.70 -1.45
CA ASP A 72 10.06 1.51 -2.58
C ASP A 72 9.38 1.58 -3.96
N GLY A 73 8.13 2.07 -4.01
CA GLY A 73 7.27 2.06 -5.19
C GLY A 73 6.40 0.81 -5.32
N LYS A 74 6.65 -0.25 -4.53
CA LYS A 74 5.86 -1.50 -4.55
C LYS A 74 5.52 -2.04 -3.16
N VAL A 75 6.40 -1.86 -2.21
CA VAL A 75 6.33 -2.45 -0.87
C VAL A 75 6.44 -1.33 0.15
N ILE A 76 5.54 -1.38 1.12
CA ILE A 76 5.48 -0.54 2.29
C ILE A 76 6.04 -1.35 3.45
N THR A 77 7.10 -0.87 4.08
CA THR A 77 7.72 -1.52 5.23
C THR A 77 7.62 -0.64 6.46
N LEU A 78 7.10 -1.18 7.55
CA LEU A 78 7.00 -0.51 8.85
C LEU A 78 7.71 -1.36 9.92
N ASN A 79 8.42 -0.68 10.80
CA ASN A 79 8.99 -1.27 12.00
C ASN A 79 8.20 -0.79 13.21
N THR A 80 7.66 -1.73 13.97
CA THR A 80 6.93 -1.44 15.21
C THR A 80 7.63 -2.11 16.38
N GLY A 81 7.17 -1.83 17.61
CA GLY A 81 7.65 -2.56 18.79
C GLY A 81 7.38 -4.07 18.74
N LEU A 82 6.53 -4.55 17.83
CA LEU A 82 6.22 -5.97 17.63
C LEU A 82 7.07 -6.62 16.52
N GLY A 83 7.92 -5.84 15.85
CA GLY A 83 8.74 -6.27 14.72
C GLY A 83 8.36 -5.59 13.41
N GLU A 84 8.97 -6.10 12.34
CA GLU A 84 8.76 -5.64 10.97
C GLU A 84 7.42 -6.13 10.42
N THR A 85 6.75 -5.28 9.65
CA THR A 85 5.57 -5.64 8.87
C THR A 85 5.72 -5.04 7.47
N ALA A 86 5.43 -5.84 6.45
CA ALA A 86 5.54 -5.40 5.07
C ALA A 86 4.24 -5.65 4.30
N TYR A 87 3.81 -4.64 3.54
CA TYR A 87 2.62 -4.67 2.70
C TYR A 87 3.01 -4.41 1.25
N GLN A 88 2.59 -5.27 0.33
CA GLN A 88 2.78 -5.10 -1.10
C GLN A 88 1.57 -4.40 -1.72
N LEU A 89 1.81 -3.34 -2.51
CA LEU A 89 0.81 -2.74 -3.38
C LEU A 89 0.30 -3.77 -4.39
N SER A 90 -1.01 -3.82 -4.55
CA SER A 90 -1.72 -4.79 -5.36
C SER A 90 -2.99 -4.18 -5.94
N GLY A 91 -3.64 -4.91 -6.84
CA GLY A 91 -4.84 -4.41 -7.52
C GLY A 91 -4.50 -3.43 -8.65
N SER A 92 -5.44 -2.55 -8.96
CA SER A 92 -5.34 -1.57 -10.05
C SER A 92 -5.67 -0.18 -9.55
N HIS A 93 -5.47 0.86 -10.37
CA HIS A 93 -5.91 2.22 -10.02
C HIS A 93 -7.42 2.33 -9.74
N LEU A 94 -8.22 1.40 -10.27
CA LEU A 94 -9.66 1.33 -10.05
C LEU A 94 -10.04 0.50 -8.82
N SER A 95 -9.13 -0.31 -8.27
CA SER A 95 -9.31 -1.09 -7.05
C SER A 95 -7.96 -1.21 -6.33
N PRO A 96 -7.45 -0.12 -5.76
CA PRO A 96 -6.14 -0.08 -5.13
C PRO A 96 -6.16 -0.86 -3.83
N GLN A 97 -5.28 -1.87 -3.73
CA GLN A 97 -5.22 -2.78 -2.60
C GLN A 97 -3.79 -2.87 -2.06
N ILE A 98 -3.66 -3.27 -0.80
CA ILE A 98 -2.39 -3.73 -0.24
C ILE A 98 -2.59 -5.11 0.37
N ARG A 99 -1.57 -5.96 0.23
CA ARG A 99 -1.53 -7.30 0.83
C ARG A 99 -0.35 -7.41 1.76
N ARG A 100 -0.57 -7.90 2.97
CA ARG A 100 0.53 -8.21 3.88
C ARG A 100 1.36 -9.36 3.33
N ILE A 101 2.67 -9.13 3.24
CA ILE A 101 3.65 -10.14 2.85
C ILE A 101 4.53 -10.57 4.03
N GLU A 102 4.64 -9.74 5.08
CA GLU A 102 5.33 -10.07 6.33
C GLU A 102 4.60 -9.44 7.54
N PRO A 103 4.37 -10.17 8.65
CA PRO A 103 4.41 -11.62 8.73
C PRO A 103 3.36 -12.26 7.81
N ARG A 104 3.71 -13.41 7.21
CA ARG A 104 2.83 -14.11 6.24
C ARG A 104 1.50 -14.58 6.82
N ILE A 105 1.44 -14.82 8.13
CA ILE A 105 0.26 -15.33 8.81
C ILE A 105 -0.08 -14.38 9.97
N PRO A 106 -1.34 -13.94 10.10
CA PRO A 106 -2.47 -14.24 9.19
C PRO A 106 -2.34 -13.55 7.82
N ASP A 107 -3.04 -14.05 6.79
CA ASP A 107 -3.14 -13.32 5.51
C ASP A 107 -4.04 -12.09 5.73
N GLN A 108 -3.56 -10.92 5.36
CA GLN A 108 -4.29 -9.66 5.46
C GLN A 108 -4.25 -8.91 4.15
N ARG A 109 -5.40 -8.35 3.77
CA ARG A 109 -5.55 -7.52 2.59
C ARG A 109 -6.40 -6.31 2.93
N PHE A 110 -6.08 -5.18 2.33
CA PHE A 110 -6.78 -3.93 2.56
C PHE A 110 -7.14 -3.29 1.21
N ILE A 111 -8.25 -2.58 1.19
CA ILE A 111 -8.70 -1.74 0.06
C ILE A 111 -8.58 -0.29 0.49
N ARG A 112 -8.18 0.61 -0.42
CA ARG A 112 -8.20 2.05 -0.12
C ARG A 112 -9.64 2.51 0.13
N LYS A 113 -9.83 3.36 1.13
CA LYS A 113 -11.13 3.96 1.45
C LYS A 113 -11.75 4.64 0.22
N GLY A 114 -13.04 4.45 0.01
CA GLY A 114 -13.78 4.89 -1.19
C GLY A 114 -13.85 3.84 -2.30
N PHE A 115 -13.03 2.79 -2.26
CA PHE A 115 -13.01 1.71 -3.25
C PHE A 115 -13.61 0.39 -2.74
N GLU A 116 -14.26 0.39 -1.59
CA GLU A 116 -14.81 -0.81 -0.93
C GLU A 116 -15.83 -1.53 -1.84
N HIS A 117 -16.59 -0.78 -2.63
CA HIS A 117 -17.56 -1.29 -3.60
C HIS A 117 -16.94 -2.20 -4.67
N THR A 118 -15.64 -2.06 -4.94
CA THR A 118 -14.93 -2.85 -5.97
C THR A 118 -14.63 -4.28 -5.53
N VAL A 119 -14.74 -4.55 -4.23
CA VAL A 119 -14.48 -5.87 -3.62
C VAL A 119 -15.73 -6.50 -2.99
N GLN A 120 -16.83 -5.73 -2.89
CA GLN A 120 -18.16 -6.20 -2.47
C GLN A 120 -18.76 -7.14 -3.53
N GLY A 121 -18.39 -8.42 -3.46
CA GLY A 121 -18.83 -9.46 -4.41
C GLY A 121 -17.73 -10.41 -4.86
N SER A 122 -16.47 -10.09 -4.54
CA SER A 122 -15.32 -10.99 -4.76
C SER A 122 -15.39 -12.23 -3.86
N GLU A 123 -14.74 -13.34 -4.26
CA GLU A 123 -14.65 -14.58 -3.46
C GLU A 123 -14.15 -14.34 -2.02
N VAL A 124 -13.38 -13.27 -1.83
CA VAL A 124 -12.90 -12.77 -0.52
C VAL A 124 -14.07 -12.46 0.41
N GLY A 125 -15.12 -11.81 -0.09
CA GLY A 125 -16.34 -11.53 0.65
C GLY A 125 -17.13 -12.80 1.00
N ALA A 126 -17.14 -13.82 0.13
CA ALA A 126 -17.84 -15.08 0.36
C ALA A 126 -17.13 -15.96 1.41
N ALA A 127 -15.79 -16.03 1.39
CA ALA A 127 -15.00 -16.69 2.43
C ALA A 127 -15.09 -15.94 3.77
N SER A 128 -15.10 -14.61 3.74
CA SER A 128 -15.32 -13.77 4.92
C SER A 128 -16.69 -13.97 5.57
N LYS A 129 -17.77 -13.97 4.77
CA LYS A 129 -19.13 -14.20 5.27
C LYS A 129 -19.26 -15.55 5.97
N ARG A 130 -18.64 -16.60 5.41
CA ARG A 130 -18.57 -17.93 6.04
C ARG A 130 -17.86 -17.91 7.38
N ARG A 131 -16.69 -17.24 7.48
CA ARG A 131 -15.94 -17.11 8.74
C ARG A 131 -16.70 -16.30 9.80
N ALA A 132 -17.36 -15.21 9.40
CA ALA A 132 -18.17 -14.38 10.30
C ALA A 132 -19.34 -15.17 10.89
N ALA A 133 -20.09 -15.90 10.05
CA ALA A 133 -21.20 -16.75 10.49
C ALA A 133 -20.74 -17.87 11.41
N LEU A 134 -19.56 -18.46 11.15
CA LEU A 134 -18.98 -19.50 12.00
C LEU A 134 -18.58 -18.94 13.38
N SER A 135 -17.93 -17.77 13.42
CA SER A 135 -17.57 -17.12 14.67
C SER A 135 -18.78 -16.78 15.53
N GLU A 136 -19.85 -16.26 14.91
CA GLU A 136 -21.10 -15.91 15.61
C GLU A 136 -21.74 -17.15 16.27
N HIS A 137 -21.73 -18.28 15.56
CA HIS A 137 -22.22 -19.56 16.09
C HIS A 137 -21.43 -20.03 17.33
N PHE A 138 -20.10 -19.89 17.34
CA PHE A 138 -19.27 -20.33 18.46
C PHE A 138 -19.18 -19.34 19.63
N SER A 139 -19.53 -18.08 19.44
CA SER A 139 -19.55 -17.07 20.51
C SER A 139 -20.83 -17.05 21.35
N ARG A 140 -21.82 -17.90 21.01
CA ARG A 140 -23.16 -17.91 21.60
C ARG A 140 -23.43 -19.13 22.48
N ASP A 141 -22.46 -20.02 22.60
CA ASP A 141 -22.38 -21.12 23.58
C ASP A 141 -21.41 -20.75 24.72
#